data_AF-A0A5N8YI96-F1
#
_entry.id   AF-A0A5N8YI96-F1
#
_cell.length_a   1.000
_cell.length_b   1.000
_cell.length_c   1.000
_cell.angle_alpha   90.00
_cell.angle_beta   90.00
_cell.angle_gamma   90.00
#
_symmetry.space_group_name_H-M   'P 1'
#
loop_
_entity.id
_entity.type
_entity.pdbx_description
1 polymer ?
#
loop_
_entity_poly.entity_id
_entity_poly.type
_entity_poly.pdbx_seq_one_letter_code
_entity_poly.pdbx_strand_id
1 'polypeptide(L)'
;MNDNTKMEEPWTLNDSDGVDVKLLLTARYYYFLEHGTLPDQVTKTQAHWIIRLRRFATDMPPSLAWSIGLRYADAELNKSETKHLDDYLTFAPWRTSLSWQIYVKALEEGNVSPIDKSDLSKWLVEINPAIIAAEKNTTTEEEDREERDTQTHPHYSKSNADHKLGYRKKRRDRINPNRSVVDSKKKLGFRRLRRRK
;
A
#
# COMPACT_ATOMS: atom_id res chain seq x y z
N MET A 1 23.09 -38.97 5.11
CA MET A 1 22.35 -38.28 6.18
C MET A 1 23.20 -37.08 6.58
N ASN A 2 22.88 -35.90 6.05
CA ASN A 2 23.62 -34.68 6.38
C ASN A 2 22.92 -34.00 7.55
N ASP A 3 23.33 -34.38 8.74
CA ASP A 3 22.98 -33.73 9.99
C ASP A 3 23.88 -32.48 10.09
N ASN A 4 23.42 -31.38 9.52
CA ASN A 4 24.13 -30.10 9.55
C ASN A 4 23.18 -28.95 9.89
N THR A 5 22.16 -29.23 10.70
CA THR A 5 21.53 -28.21 11.52
C THR A 5 22.53 -27.79 12.59
N LYS A 6 23.45 -26.90 12.22
CA LYS A 6 23.93 -25.90 13.18
C LYS A 6 22.65 -25.26 13.71
N MET A 7 22.21 -25.66 14.90
CA MET A 7 21.09 -25.00 15.55
C MET A 7 21.49 -23.54 15.71
N GLU A 8 20.87 -22.68 14.92
CA GLU A 8 21.13 -21.26 15.02
C GLU A 8 20.78 -20.78 16.42
N GLU A 9 21.60 -19.90 16.96
CA GLU A 9 21.33 -19.34 18.27
C GLU A 9 20.01 -18.55 18.23
N PRO A 10 19.15 -18.74 19.25
CA PRO A 10 17.93 -17.96 19.36
C PRO A 10 18.29 -16.48 19.56
N TRP A 11 17.51 -15.60 18.94
CA TRP A 11 17.65 -14.16 19.14
C TRP A 11 17.16 -13.77 20.54
N THR A 12 17.84 -12.82 21.17
CA THR A 12 17.50 -12.22 22.45
C THR A 12 17.50 -10.70 22.38
N LEU A 13 16.90 -10.03 23.38
CA LEU A 13 16.87 -8.57 23.46
C LEU A 13 18.26 -7.92 23.44
N ASN A 14 19.32 -8.63 23.82
CA ASN A 14 20.68 -8.11 23.85
C ASN A 14 21.35 -8.10 22.47
N ASP A 15 20.78 -8.80 21.48
CA ASP A 15 21.35 -8.92 20.14
C ASP A 15 21.01 -7.72 19.24
N SER A 16 20.23 -6.74 19.71
CA SER A 16 19.74 -5.63 18.90
C SER A 16 19.55 -4.33 19.70
N ASP A 17 19.57 -3.19 19.01
CA ASP A 17 19.28 -1.90 19.64
C ASP A 17 17.77 -1.71 19.91
N GLY A 18 17.42 -0.66 20.64
CA GLY A 18 16.03 -0.40 21.01
C GLY A 18 15.08 -0.16 19.81
N VAL A 19 15.59 0.27 18.67
CA VAL A 19 14.79 0.46 17.45
C VAL A 19 14.48 -0.90 16.83
N ASP A 20 15.49 -1.74 16.69
CA ASP A 20 15.37 -3.07 16.09
C ASP A 20 14.55 -4.04 16.93
N VAL A 21 14.75 -4.01 18.25
CA VAL A 21 13.89 -4.73 19.21
C VAL A 21 12.43 -4.32 18.99
N LYS A 22 12.15 -3.02 18.85
CA LYS A 22 10.78 -2.53 18.62
C LYS A 22 10.23 -3.03 17.29
N LEU A 23 11.01 -3.02 16.22
CA LEU A 23 10.57 -3.50 14.90
C LEU A 23 10.20 -4.98 14.95
N LEU A 24 11.04 -5.82 15.56
CA LEU A 24 10.83 -7.25 15.66
C LEU A 24 9.63 -7.61 16.54
N LEU A 25 9.54 -6.99 17.74
CA LEU A 25 8.41 -7.22 18.65
C LEU A 25 7.08 -6.72 18.06
N THR A 26 7.11 -5.62 17.30
CA THR A 26 5.92 -5.15 16.56
C THR A 26 5.50 -6.18 15.52
N ALA A 27 6.43 -6.66 14.69
CA ALA A 27 6.12 -7.69 13.69
C ALA A 27 5.53 -8.96 14.35
N ARG A 28 6.12 -9.43 15.46
CA ARG A 28 5.62 -10.57 16.25
C ARG A 28 4.20 -10.35 16.76
N TYR A 29 3.91 -9.15 17.26
CA TYR A 29 2.59 -8.80 17.78
C TYR A 29 1.52 -8.82 16.68
N TYR A 30 1.81 -8.25 15.51
CA TYR A 30 0.87 -8.27 14.38
C TYR A 30 0.67 -9.66 13.81
N TYR A 31 1.72 -10.50 13.79
CA TYR A 31 1.57 -11.91 13.45
C TYR A 31 0.57 -12.61 14.40
N PHE A 32 0.68 -12.37 15.71
CA PHE A 32 -0.28 -12.90 16.69
C PHE A 32 -1.72 -12.43 16.44
N LEU A 33 -1.92 -11.13 16.15
CA LEU A 33 -3.26 -10.60 15.85
C LEU A 33 -3.89 -11.29 14.63
N GLU A 34 -3.08 -11.72 13.68
CA GLU A 34 -3.52 -12.29 12.42
C GLU A 34 -3.80 -13.80 12.52
N HIS A 35 -2.91 -14.54 13.18
CA HIS A 35 -2.93 -16.00 13.24
C HIS A 35 -3.50 -16.57 14.56
N GLY A 36 -3.69 -15.72 15.58
CA GLY A 36 -4.23 -16.11 16.89
C GLY A 36 -3.26 -16.88 17.78
N THR A 37 -2.01 -17.08 17.34
CA THR A 37 -0.96 -17.79 18.08
C THR A 37 0.35 -17.01 18.05
N LEU A 38 1.09 -17.06 19.16
CA LEU A 38 2.42 -16.47 19.20
C LEU A 38 3.38 -17.42 18.47
N PRO A 39 4.18 -16.89 17.53
CA PRO A 39 5.19 -17.71 16.88
C PRO A 39 6.30 -18.05 17.87
N ASP A 40 6.99 -19.15 17.60
CA ASP A 40 8.17 -19.60 18.33
C ASP A 40 9.27 -18.53 18.35
N GLN A 41 10.24 -18.72 19.23
CA GLN A 41 11.38 -17.82 19.31
C GLN A 41 12.19 -17.87 18.02
N VAL A 42 12.39 -16.71 17.39
CA VAL A 42 13.16 -16.60 16.16
C VAL A 42 14.66 -16.74 16.40
N THR A 43 15.36 -17.25 15.40
CA THR A 43 16.83 -17.27 15.37
C THR A 43 17.41 -15.89 15.07
N LYS A 44 18.71 -15.72 15.26
CA LYS A 44 19.41 -14.47 14.90
C LYS A 44 19.27 -14.13 13.41
N THR A 45 19.33 -15.11 12.51
CA THR A 45 19.20 -14.90 11.07
C THR A 45 17.76 -14.52 10.68
N GLN A 46 16.77 -15.18 11.27
CA GLN A 46 15.37 -14.80 11.12
C GLN A 46 15.10 -13.38 11.61
N ALA A 47 15.58 -13.03 12.80
CA ALA A 47 15.47 -11.68 13.35
C ALA A 47 16.12 -10.64 12.42
N HIS A 48 17.33 -10.93 11.90
CA HIS A 48 18.04 -10.06 10.96
C HIS A 48 17.18 -9.72 9.74
N TRP A 49 16.60 -10.73 9.07
CA TRP A 49 15.79 -10.52 7.87
C TRP A 49 14.48 -9.77 8.15
N ILE A 50 13.78 -10.12 9.23
CA ILE A 50 12.54 -9.43 9.61
C ILE A 50 12.84 -7.95 9.87
N ILE A 51 13.88 -7.64 10.64
CA ILE A 51 14.30 -6.26 10.92
C ILE A 51 14.70 -5.54 9.62
N ARG A 52 15.48 -6.20 8.76
CA ARG A 52 15.92 -5.65 7.49
C ARG A 52 14.75 -5.26 6.58
N LEU A 53 13.75 -6.12 6.45
CA LEU A 53 12.53 -5.83 5.69
C LEU A 53 11.73 -4.68 6.30
N ARG A 54 11.58 -4.65 7.63
CA ARG A 54 10.90 -3.55 8.34
C ARG A 54 11.59 -2.21 8.17
N ARG A 55 12.92 -2.19 7.99
CA ARG A 55 13.71 -0.98 7.69
C ARG A 55 13.60 -0.58 6.22
N PHE A 56 13.65 -1.54 5.31
CA PHE A 56 13.62 -1.31 3.86
C PHE A 56 12.22 -0.89 3.37
N ALA A 57 11.19 -1.67 3.72
CA ALA A 57 9.81 -1.47 3.31
C ALA A 57 8.97 -1.03 4.52
N THR A 58 9.16 0.22 4.95
CA THR A 58 8.49 0.76 6.15
C THR A 58 6.96 0.78 6.05
N ASP A 59 6.44 0.80 4.82
CA ASP A 59 5.02 0.76 4.47
C ASP A 59 4.44 -0.66 4.44
N MET A 60 5.29 -1.70 4.48
CA MET A 60 4.85 -3.09 4.50
C MET A 60 4.14 -3.41 5.83
N PRO A 61 3.02 -4.16 5.80
CA PRO A 61 2.40 -4.68 7.02
C PRO A 61 3.42 -5.45 7.89
N PRO A 62 3.46 -5.24 9.21
CA PRO A 62 4.45 -5.90 10.06
C PRO A 62 4.37 -7.42 10.07
N SER A 63 3.17 -8.00 9.97
CA SER A 63 2.99 -9.45 9.85
C SER A 63 3.50 -10.01 8.52
N LEU A 64 3.31 -9.27 7.42
CA LEU A 64 3.88 -9.65 6.12
C LEU A 64 5.41 -9.63 6.14
N ALA A 65 6.01 -8.61 6.77
CA ALA A 65 7.45 -8.56 6.96
C ALA A 65 7.99 -9.72 7.80
N TRP A 66 7.18 -10.22 8.75
CA TRP A 66 7.50 -11.43 9.51
C TRP A 66 7.56 -12.65 8.57
N SER A 67 6.48 -12.93 7.84
CA SER A 67 6.39 -14.10 6.95
C SER A 67 7.47 -14.09 5.87
N ILE A 68 7.64 -12.98 5.16
CA ILE A 68 8.67 -12.85 4.11
C ILE A 68 10.08 -12.91 4.71
N GLY A 69 10.29 -12.34 5.91
CA GLY A 69 11.58 -12.37 6.60
C GLY A 69 12.02 -13.80 6.95
N LEU A 70 11.10 -14.64 7.40
CA LEU A 70 11.38 -16.06 7.64
C LEU A 70 11.80 -16.79 6.37
N ARG A 71 11.19 -16.49 5.22
CA ARG A 71 11.57 -17.10 3.93
C ARG A 71 12.94 -16.69 3.45
N TYR A 72 13.34 -15.42 3.62
CA TYR A 72 14.71 -15.02 3.33
C TYR A 72 15.71 -15.72 4.24
N ALA A 73 15.40 -15.88 5.53
CA ALA A 73 16.26 -16.60 6.46
C ALA A 73 16.39 -18.08 6.07
N ASP A 74 15.28 -18.74 5.74
CA ASP A 74 15.29 -20.12 5.26
C ASP A 74 16.06 -20.26 3.94
N ALA A 75 15.90 -19.31 3.01
CA ALA A 75 16.63 -19.31 1.75
C ALA A 75 18.14 -19.10 1.97
N GLU A 76 18.54 -18.22 2.88
CA GLU A 76 19.94 -18.01 3.24
C GLU A 76 20.55 -19.29 3.86
N LEU A 77 19.84 -19.91 4.80
CA LEU A 77 20.30 -21.14 5.45
C LEU A 77 20.43 -22.31 4.48
N ASN A 78 19.47 -22.45 3.58
CA ASN A 78 19.43 -23.52 2.59
C ASN A 78 20.18 -23.18 1.29
N LYS A 79 20.80 -21.99 1.20
CA LYS A 79 21.44 -21.46 -0.02
C LYS A 79 20.52 -21.55 -1.25
N SER A 80 19.23 -21.29 -1.04
CA SER A 80 18.19 -21.35 -2.06
C SER A 80 18.04 -20.00 -2.76
N GLU A 81 17.43 -20.02 -3.94
CA GLU A 81 17.20 -18.81 -4.74
C GLU A 81 16.14 -17.90 -4.09
N THR A 82 16.42 -16.61 -3.99
CA THR A 82 15.51 -15.59 -3.43
C THR A 82 14.75 -14.80 -4.48
N LYS A 83 14.96 -15.07 -5.77
CA LYS A 83 14.41 -14.27 -6.89
C LYS A 83 12.90 -14.05 -6.78
N HIS A 84 12.14 -15.07 -6.38
CA HIS A 84 10.70 -14.97 -6.20
C HIS A 84 10.29 -14.00 -5.07
N LEU A 85 11.06 -13.94 -3.99
CA LEU A 85 10.88 -12.97 -2.91
C LEU A 85 11.27 -11.56 -3.38
N ASP A 86 12.39 -11.46 -4.10
CA ASP A 86 12.89 -10.19 -4.64
C ASP A 86 11.92 -9.59 -5.66
N ASP A 87 11.35 -10.44 -6.53
CA ASP A 87 10.31 -10.09 -7.49
C ASP A 87 9.08 -9.55 -6.73
N TYR A 88 8.57 -10.28 -5.74
CA TYR A 88 7.44 -9.81 -4.92
C TYR A 88 7.71 -8.46 -4.24
N LEU A 89 8.90 -8.27 -3.66
CA LEU A 89 9.28 -7.00 -3.06
C LEU A 89 9.35 -5.85 -4.08
N THR A 90 9.75 -6.17 -5.31
CA THR A 90 9.84 -5.21 -6.42
C THR A 90 8.46 -4.70 -6.84
N PHE A 91 7.48 -5.61 -6.97
CA PHE A 91 6.10 -5.22 -7.28
C PHE A 91 5.40 -4.54 -6.10
N ALA A 92 5.83 -4.84 -4.87
CA ALA A 92 5.26 -4.33 -3.63
C ALA A 92 3.72 -4.39 -3.60
N PRO A 93 3.11 -5.58 -3.82
CA PRO A 93 1.69 -5.71 -4.10
C PRO A 93 0.78 -5.34 -2.91
N TRP A 94 1.35 -5.19 -1.71
CA TRP A 94 0.63 -4.69 -0.54
C TRP A 94 0.35 -3.18 -0.57
N ARG A 95 1.02 -2.40 -1.44
CA ARG A 95 0.90 -0.93 -1.47
C ARG A 95 -0.43 -0.43 -2.00
N THR A 96 -0.86 -0.99 -3.13
CA THR A 96 -2.06 -0.53 -3.85
C THR A 96 -2.71 -1.69 -4.58
N SER A 97 -4.00 -1.55 -4.92
CA SER A 97 -4.69 -2.51 -5.77
C SER A 97 -4.05 -2.65 -7.15
N LEU A 98 -3.54 -1.55 -7.72
CA LEU A 98 -2.82 -1.58 -9.00
C LEU A 98 -1.52 -2.39 -8.89
N SER A 99 -0.74 -2.20 -7.83
CA SER A 99 0.49 -2.99 -7.58
C SER A 99 0.19 -4.49 -7.49
N TRP A 100 -0.92 -4.84 -6.83
CA TRP A 100 -1.40 -6.22 -6.78
C TRP A 100 -1.76 -6.76 -8.17
N GLN A 101 -2.57 -6.03 -8.95
CA GLN A 101 -2.98 -6.45 -10.29
C GLN A 101 -1.78 -6.63 -11.24
N ILE A 102 -0.80 -5.73 -11.18
CA ILE A 102 0.43 -5.84 -11.98
C ILE A 102 1.21 -7.09 -11.57
N TYR A 103 1.32 -7.38 -10.27
CA TYR A 103 1.98 -8.59 -9.79
C TYR A 103 1.26 -9.88 -10.24
N VAL A 104 -0.07 -9.92 -10.15
CA VAL A 104 -0.90 -11.05 -10.61
C VAL A 104 -0.73 -11.26 -12.11
N LYS A 105 -0.79 -10.20 -12.91
CA LYS A 105 -0.55 -10.29 -14.35
C LYS A 105 0.85 -10.84 -14.66
N ALA A 106 1.87 -10.39 -13.94
CA ALA A 106 3.23 -10.92 -14.11
C ALA A 106 3.34 -12.41 -13.73
N LEU A 107 2.55 -12.89 -12.76
CA LEU A 107 2.45 -14.32 -12.42
C LEU A 107 1.79 -15.12 -13.54
N GLU A 108 0.68 -14.62 -14.09
CA GLU A 108 -0.07 -15.26 -15.17
C GLU A 108 0.76 -15.36 -16.47
N GLU A 109 1.55 -14.34 -16.75
CA GLU A 109 2.49 -14.31 -17.89
C GLU A 109 3.76 -15.16 -17.67
N GLY A 110 3.97 -15.69 -16.45
CA GLY A 110 5.16 -16.47 -16.11
C GLY A 110 6.44 -15.65 -15.96
N ASN A 111 6.32 -14.32 -15.83
CA ASN A 111 7.45 -13.40 -15.67
C ASN A 111 8.05 -13.46 -14.25
N VAL A 112 7.23 -13.81 -13.26
CA VAL A 112 7.63 -13.98 -11.86
C VAL A 112 7.10 -15.29 -11.29
N SER A 113 7.74 -15.78 -10.23
CA SER A 113 7.30 -16.99 -9.52
C SER A 113 6.41 -16.64 -8.32
N PRO A 114 5.39 -17.47 -8.03
CA PRO A 114 4.50 -17.24 -6.90
C PRO A 114 5.24 -17.41 -5.57
N ILE A 115 4.89 -16.55 -4.62
CA ILE A 115 5.13 -16.83 -3.21
C ILE A 115 4.04 -17.80 -2.72
N ASP A 116 4.38 -18.67 -1.77
CA ASP A 116 3.41 -19.58 -1.16
C ASP A 116 2.24 -18.78 -0.54
N LYS A 117 1.00 -19.26 -0.75
CA LYS A 117 -0.22 -18.63 -0.23
C LYS A 117 -0.22 -18.59 1.30
N SER A 118 0.49 -19.50 1.96
CA SER A 118 0.66 -19.46 3.42
C SER A 118 1.44 -18.24 3.91
N ASP A 119 2.26 -17.62 3.03
CA ASP A 119 3.08 -16.45 3.34
C ASP A 119 2.34 -15.14 3.09
N LEU A 120 1.32 -15.17 2.24
CA LEU A 120 0.44 -14.05 2.03
C LEU A 120 -0.40 -13.89 3.28
N SER A 121 -0.08 -12.86 4.06
CA SER A 121 -0.85 -12.49 5.23
C SER A 121 -2.35 -12.50 4.90
N LYS A 122 -3.18 -13.02 5.80
CA LYS A 122 -4.64 -12.85 5.83
C LYS A 122 -5.05 -11.40 5.55
N TRP A 123 -4.22 -10.43 5.93
CA TRP A 123 -4.42 -9.02 5.58
C TRP A 123 -4.49 -8.77 4.06
N LEU A 124 -3.63 -9.40 3.26
CA LEU A 124 -3.65 -9.34 1.79
C LEU A 124 -4.83 -10.12 1.20
N VAL A 125 -5.19 -11.26 1.81
CA VAL A 125 -6.21 -12.18 1.27
C VAL A 125 -7.65 -11.74 1.63
N GLU A 126 -7.86 -11.17 2.82
CA GLU A 126 -9.20 -10.83 3.34
C GLU A 126 -9.47 -9.32 3.44
N ILE A 127 -8.44 -8.46 3.54
CA ILE A 127 -8.62 -7.02 3.82
C ILE A 127 -7.86 -6.15 2.82
N ASN A 128 -8.06 -6.41 1.54
CA ASN A 128 -8.02 -5.31 0.58
C ASN A 128 -9.38 -5.18 -0.12
N PRO A 129 -10.38 -4.59 0.55
CA PRO A 129 -11.67 -4.32 -0.07
C PRO A 129 -11.57 -3.44 -1.33
N ALA A 130 -10.44 -2.73 -1.55
CA ALA A 130 -10.18 -2.02 -2.80
C ALA A 130 -9.74 -2.93 -3.96
N ILE A 131 -9.21 -4.13 -3.69
CA ILE A 131 -8.91 -5.17 -4.70
C ILE A 131 -10.20 -5.90 -5.09
N ILE A 132 -11.00 -6.31 -4.09
CA ILE A 132 -12.30 -6.97 -4.32
C ILE A 132 -13.31 -6.01 -4.99
N ALA A 133 -13.28 -4.71 -4.67
CA ALA A 133 -14.13 -3.72 -5.32
C ALA A 133 -13.68 -3.40 -6.76
N ALA A 134 -12.39 -3.53 -7.09
CA ALA A 134 -11.92 -3.37 -8.46
C ALA A 134 -12.40 -4.52 -9.37
N GLU A 135 -12.42 -5.76 -8.88
CA GLU A 135 -12.94 -6.93 -9.62
C GLU A 135 -14.46 -6.84 -9.89
N LYS A 136 -15.22 -6.23 -8.98
CA LYS A 136 -16.67 -6.02 -9.15
C LYS A 136 -17.02 -4.89 -10.11
N ASN A 137 -16.14 -3.91 -10.31
CA ASN A 137 -16.41 -2.77 -11.20
C ASN A 137 -15.94 -3.01 -12.65
N THR A 138 -15.02 -3.95 -12.90
CA THR A 138 -14.59 -4.31 -14.26
C THR A 138 -15.57 -5.26 -14.96
N THR A 139 -16.36 -6.03 -14.22
CA THR A 139 -17.38 -6.93 -14.79
C THR A 139 -18.69 -6.22 -15.16
N THR A 140 -18.97 -5.04 -14.62
CA THR A 140 -20.20 -4.29 -14.93
C THR A 140 -20.05 -3.36 -16.13
N GLU A 141 -18.84 -2.90 -16.47
CA GLU A 141 -18.63 -2.00 -17.63
C GLU A 141 -18.44 -2.71 -18.98
N GLU A 142 -18.12 -4.02 -18.99
CA GLU A 142 -18.03 -4.80 -20.23
C GLU A 142 -19.42 -5.30 -20.71
N GLU A 143 -20.33 -5.68 -19.80
CA GLU A 143 -21.72 -6.03 -20.16
C GLU A 143 -22.52 -4.78 -20.63
N ASP A 144 -22.27 -3.60 -20.07
CA ASP A 144 -22.93 -2.34 -20.46
C ASP A 144 -22.38 -1.69 -21.76
N ARG A 145 -21.25 -2.20 -22.28
CA ARG A 145 -20.66 -1.77 -23.56
C ARG A 145 -21.12 -2.65 -24.72
N GLU A 146 -21.26 -3.97 -24.53
CA GLU A 146 -21.76 -4.86 -25.59
C GLU A 146 -23.23 -4.61 -25.97
N GLU A 147 -24.06 -4.10 -25.04
CA GLU A 147 -25.45 -3.71 -25.38
C GLU A 147 -25.55 -2.37 -26.14
N ARG A 148 -24.51 -1.54 -26.14
CA ARG A 148 -24.59 -0.19 -26.75
C ARG A 148 -24.14 -0.14 -28.22
N ASP A 149 -23.37 -1.12 -28.68
CA ASP A 149 -22.78 -1.11 -30.02
C ASP A 149 -23.64 -1.84 -31.08
N THR A 150 -24.80 -2.39 -30.72
CA THR A 150 -25.73 -3.04 -31.68
C THR A 150 -26.88 -2.16 -32.20
N GLN A 151 -26.95 -0.87 -31.83
CA GLN A 151 -28.00 0.02 -32.32
C GLN A 151 -27.48 1.33 -32.94
N THR A 152 -26.96 1.21 -34.16
CA THR A 152 -27.02 2.31 -35.14
C THR A 152 -27.39 1.75 -36.50
N HIS A 153 -28.60 2.09 -37.01
CA HIS A 153 -28.79 2.87 -38.24
C HIS A 153 -30.28 3.06 -38.66
N PRO A 154 -30.61 3.99 -39.59
CA PRO A 154 -31.55 5.09 -39.36
C PRO A 154 -32.84 5.02 -40.18
N HIS A 155 -33.84 5.85 -39.87
CA HIS A 155 -34.84 6.27 -40.87
C HIS A 155 -35.25 7.74 -40.74
N TYR A 156 -35.31 8.36 -41.91
CA TYR A 156 -35.59 9.74 -42.25
C TYR A 156 -37.10 10.00 -42.32
N SER A 157 -37.62 11.10 -41.75
CA SER A 157 -38.52 12.10 -42.41
C SER A 157 -39.46 12.86 -41.46
N LYS A 158 -39.38 14.21 -41.55
CA LYS A 158 -40.43 15.27 -41.59
C LYS A 158 -41.60 15.18 -40.58
N SER A 159 -41.98 16.22 -39.82
CA SER A 159 -42.35 17.59 -40.25
C SER A 159 -42.84 18.46 -39.06
N ASN A 160 -42.63 19.77 -39.22
CA ASN A 160 -43.47 20.93 -38.85
C ASN A 160 -43.75 21.41 -37.41
N ALA A 161 -43.49 22.72 -37.28
CA ALA A 161 -44.28 23.80 -36.68
C ALA A 161 -44.05 24.21 -35.21
N ASP A 162 -43.31 25.32 -35.09
CA ASP A 162 -43.62 26.54 -34.36
C ASP A 162 -44.52 26.47 -33.10
N HIS A 163 -43.96 26.93 -31.96
CA HIS A 163 -44.60 28.02 -31.23
C HIS A 163 -43.58 28.90 -30.48
N LYS A 164 -43.62 30.19 -30.81
CA LYS A 164 -42.98 31.33 -30.15
C LYS A 164 -43.50 31.56 -28.72
N LEU A 165 -42.69 32.29 -27.94
CA LEU A 165 -42.95 33.20 -26.79
C LEU A 165 -42.06 32.81 -25.59
N GLY A 166 -41.23 33.64 -24.96
CA GLY A 166 -40.95 35.06 -25.06
C GLY A 166 -40.31 35.54 -23.74
N TYR A 167 -39.29 36.40 -23.82
CA TYR A 167 -38.75 37.29 -22.74
C TYR A 167 -38.08 36.57 -21.53
N ARG A 168 -37.00 37.04 -20.87
CA ARG A 168 -36.38 38.36 -20.73
C ARG A 168 -34.97 38.20 -20.11
N LYS A 169 -33.96 38.85 -20.68
CA LYS A 169 -32.65 39.14 -20.06
C LYS A 169 -32.82 39.83 -18.70
N LYS A 170 -31.99 39.49 -17.70
CA LYS A 170 -31.37 40.50 -16.81
C LYS A 170 -30.06 39.99 -16.19
N ARG A 171 -28.95 40.56 -16.71
CA ARG A 171 -27.65 40.68 -16.04
C ARG A 171 -27.80 41.43 -14.71
N ARG A 172 -27.04 41.01 -13.70
CA ARG A 172 -26.41 41.92 -12.73
C ARG A 172 -25.02 41.39 -12.38
N ASP A 173 -24.03 41.93 -13.07
CA ASP A 173 -22.73 42.19 -12.47
C ASP A 173 -22.89 43.33 -11.45
N ARG A 174 -22.23 43.21 -10.29
CA ARG A 174 -21.45 44.30 -9.65
C ARG A 174 -20.76 43.81 -8.36
N ILE A 175 -19.50 43.46 -8.56
CA ILE A 175 -18.31 43.84 -7.79
C ILE A 175 -18.55 44.91 -6.71
N ASN A 176 -18.03 44.68 -5.48
CA ASN A 176 -17.46 45.77 -4.68
C ASN A 176 -16.19 45.30 -3.93
N PRO A 177 -15.00 45.83 -4.28
CA PRO A 177 -13.73 45.59 -3.62
C PRO A 177 -13.34 46.87 -2.87
N ASN A 178 -13.63 46.97 -1.57
CA ASN A 178 -13.07 48.04 -0.73
C ASN A 178 -13.31 47.76 0.75
N ARG A 179 -12.33 47.13 1.39
CA ARG A 179 -11.98 47.49 2.77
C ARG A 179 -10.47 47.34 2.90
N SER A 180 -9.79 48.44 2.67
CA SER A 180 -8.34 48.57 2.74
C SER A 180 -7.99 49.58 3.85
N VAL A 181 -6.89 49.27 4.55
CA VAL A 181 -5.96 50.17 5.27
C VAL A 181 -6.58 50.84 6.54
N VAL A 182 -5.94 50.91 7.72
CA VAL A 182 -4.66 51.55 8.02
C VAL A 182 -4.17 51.22 9.45
N ASP A 183 -2.85 50.99 9.53
CA ASP A 183 -1.85 51.18 10.61
C ASP A 183 -2.09 50.80 12.07
N SER A 184 -1.09 50.08 12.62
CA SER A 184 -0.13 50.68 13.58
C SER A 184 1.17 49.87 13.69
N LYS A 185 2.24 50.41 13.09
CA LYS A 185 3.64 50.08 13.41
C LYS A 185 4.04 50.71 14.77
N LYS A 186 5.02 50.06 15.42
CA LYS A 186 6.02 50.56 16.42
C LYS A 186 5.84 50.09 17.88
N LYS A 187 6.70 49.15 18.29
CA LYS A 187 7.80 49.33 19.28
C LYS A 187 8.55 47.98 19.41
N LEU A 188 9.77 47.83 18.86
CA LEU A 188 11.06 48.09 19.52
C LEU A 188 11.18 47.46 20.92
N GLY A 189 12.05 46.45 21.04
CA GLY A 189 12.41 45.83 22.32
C GLY A 189 13.45 44.72 22.22
N PHE A 190 14.66 45.05 21.74
CA PHE A 190 15.87 44.26 22.00
C PHE A 190 16.03 43.98 23.50
N ARG A 191 16.42 42.76 23.90
CA ARG A 191 17.46 42.55 24.93
C ARG A 191 18.02 41.12 24.93
N ARG A 192 19.33 41.05 24.67
CA ARG A 192 20.25 39.96 25.01
C ARG A 192 20.36 39.80 26.53
N LEU A 193 20.55 38.58 27.01
CA LEU A 193 21.41 38.21 28.16
C LEU A 193 21.70 36.71 28.00
N ARG A 194 22.83 36.25 27.43
CA ARG A 194 24.18 36.10 28.00
C ARG A 194 24.24 35.49 29.42
N ARG A 195 24.63 34.21 29.42
CA ARG A 195 25.81 33.60 30.08
C ARG A 195 25.76 33.17 31.57
N ARG A 196 26.36 31.98 31.75
CA ARG A 196 27.12 31.41 32.89
C ARG A 196 26.26 30.73 33.97
N LYS A 197 26.66 29.58 34.53
CA LYS A 197 28.00 28.98 34.65
C LYS A 197 28.09 27.59 34.03
#